data_AF-A0A418EFD1-F1
#
_entry.id   AF-A0A418EFD1-F1
#
_cell.length_a   1.000
_cell.length_b   1.000
_cell.length_c   1.000
_cell.angle_alpha   90.00
_cell.angle_beta   90.00
_cell.angle_gamma   90.00
#
_symmetry.space_group_name_H-M   'P 1'
#
loop_
_entity.id
_entity.type
_entity.pdbx_description
1 polymer ?
#
loop_
_entity_poly.entity_id
_entity_poly.type
_entity_poly.pdbx_seq_one_letter_code
_entity_poly.pdbx_strand_id
1 'polypeptide(L)'
;MEQPTMRLIMRKASGDDEHSQLSRSSTDTPLMTRRAMNPPSPHGRRQATCQPKVASRKYWPDLVLASAHLKATSKFRWFWDIYTMLLLCYTAVAVPFEIAFVQQDDVDALFIFDRCVDLSFCIDMVFNFITPYWDPHANAMVEELPLIIKQYLTIFRILRILRVIKLVRVFRASRIFSRWQAQLNIPMAIFKLAGHLATILLLAHWLGCLWGGVVHFEYHTDAQGNKLSWMSVYGIDNKGMQTQYVTSLYWAVVTILTIGYGDIPVVTLEEKGIAIVCMIAGCGTYSFGTV
;
A
#
# COMPACT_ATOMS: atom_id res chain seq x y z
N MET A 1 -27.55 -54.85 22.63
CA MET A 1 -28.40 -53.65 22.74
C MET A 1 -28.42 -53.00 21.38
N GLU A 2 -29.60 -52.91 20.78
CA GLU A 2 -29.80 -52.54 19.37
C GLU A 2 -29.82 -51.02 19.17
N GLN A 3 -29.62 -50.57 17.92
CA GLN A 3 -30.12 -49.28 17.43
C GLN A 3 -31.60 -49.46 16.96
N PRO A 4 -32.24 -48.63 16.09
CA PRO A 4 -31.98 -47.24 15.66
C PRO A 4 -33.26 -46.35 15.59
N THR A 5 -33.10 -45.11 15.11
CA THR A 5 -34.06 -44.32 14.28
C THR A 5 -35.53 -44.12 14.69
N MET A 6 -35.97 -42.86 14.73
CA MET A 6 -37.39 -42.48 14.75
C MET A 6 -37.88 -42.04 13.36
N ARG A 7 -38.87 -42.77 12.81
CA ARG A 7 -39.64 -42.42 11.59
C ARG A 7 -40.73 -41.39 11.96
N LEU A 8 -40.97 -40.34 11.18
CA LEU A 8 -41.80 -40.31 9.95
C LEU A 8 -43.25 -40.81 10.20
N ILE A 9 -44.20 -39.86 10.29
CA ILE A 9 -45.65 -40.10 10.43
C ILE A 9 -46.37 -39.66 9.14
N MET A 10 -47.36 -40.47 8.71
CA MET A 10 -48.15 -40.34 7.49
C MET A 10 -49.65 -40.27 7.78
N ARG A 11 -50.41 -39.50 6.97
CA ARG A 11 -51.83 -39.66 6.52
C ARG A 11 -52.30 -38.30 5.94
N LYS A 12 -52.91 -38.11 4.76
CA LYS A 12 -53.73 -38.89 3.78
C LYS A 12 -55.25 -38.96 4.05
N ALA A 13 -56.00 -38.05 3.40
CA ALA A 13 -57.38 -38.11 2.85
C ALA A 13 -57.53 -36.89 1.89
N SER A 14 -58.22 -36.83 0.74
CA SER A 14 -59.12 -37.73 -0.04
C SER A 14 -60.64 -37.61 0.22
N GLY A 15 -61.42 -37.35 -0.85
CA GLY A 15 -62.88 -37.16 -0.90
C GLY A 15 -63.26 -35.67 -0.85
N ASP A 16 -63.71 -34.98 -1.91
CA ASP A 16 -64.83 -35.19 -2.85
C ASP A 16 -66.21 -34.92 -2.23
N ASP A 17 -66.90 -33.89 -2.75
CA ASP A 17 -68.37 -33.82 -2.83
C ASP A 17 -68.79 -32.73 -3.84
N GLU A 18 -69.67 -33.11 -4.77
CA GLU A 18 -70.21 -32.28 -5.87
C GLU A 18 -71.74 -32.38 -5.82
N HIS A 19 -72.50 -31.27 -5.94
CA HIS A 19 -73.76 -31.24 -6.72
C HIS A 19 -74.53 -29.89 -6.73
N SER A 20 -75.08 -29.56 -7.91
CA SER A 20 -76.45 -29.02 -8.13
C SER A 20 -76.79 -27.56 -7.75
N GLN A 21 -77.54 -26.75 -8.52
CA GLN A 21 -78.04 -26.73 -9.91
C GLN A 21 -78.36 -25.23 -10.25
N LEU A 22 -78.11 -24.66 -11.44
CA LEU A 22 -78.82 -24.79 -12.74
C LEU A 22 -80.23 -24.15 -12.80
N SER A 23 -80.38 -23.02 -13.52
CA SER A 23 -81.56 -22.68 -14.36
C SER A 23 -81.22 -21.57 -15.38
N ARG A 24 -81.90 -21.59 -16.54
CA ARG A 24 -81.68 -20.68 -17.70
C ARG A 24 -82.97 -19.92 -18.07
N SER A 25 -82.79 -18.85 -18.86
CA SER A 25 -83.66 -18.40 -19.99
C SER A 25 -84.62 -17.21 -19.81
N SER A 26 -84.18 -16.05 -20.31
CA SER A 26 -84.78 -15.22 -21.38
C SER A 26 -86.28 -14.86 -21.39
N THR A 27 -86.61 -13.55 -21.41
CA THR A 27 -87.47 -12.89 -22.45
C THR A 27 -87.54 -11.34 -22.34
N ASP A 28 -87.09 -10.66 -23.41
CA ASP A 28 -87.64 -9.50 -24.15
C ASP A 28 -88.12 -8.13 -23.55
N THR A 29 -87.30 -7.09 -23.84
CA THR A 29 -87.67 -5.75 -24.42
C THR A 29 -88.39 -4.67 -23.54
N PRO A 30 -88.55 -3.39 -24.00
CA PRO A 30 -87.46 -2.40 -24.18
C PRO A 30 -87.79 -0.96 -23.64
N LEU A 31 -86.89 0.01 -23.93
CA LEU A 31 -87.06 1.49 -23.86
C LEU A 31 -87.26 2.18 -22.48
N MET A 32 -86.30 3.04 -22.09
CA MET A 32 -86.49 4.51 -22.05
C MET A 32 -85.25 5.31 -21.60
N THR A 33 -85.00 6.42 -22.30
CA THR A 33 -84.24 7.64 -21.91
C THR A 33 -83.01 7.56 -20.98
N ARG A 34 -81.83 7.54 -21.61
CA ARG A 34 -80.55 7.98 -21.00
C ARG A 34 -80.49 9.51 -20.96
N ARG A 35 -80.49 10.15 -19.79
CA ARG A 35 -80.18 11.59 -19.63
C ARG A 35 -79.12 11.78 -18.54
N ALA A 36 -78.11 12.60 -18.84
CA ALA A 36 -76.87 12.65 -18.07
C ALA A 36 -76.98 13.45 -16.77
N MET A 37 -76.31 12.96 -15.72
CA MET A 37 -75.87 13.75 -14.57
C MET A 37 -74.42 13.38 -14.25
N ASN A 38 -73.50 14.33 -14.45
CA ASN A 38 -72.12 14.19 -14.01
C ASN A 38 -72.05 14.51 -12.50
N PRO A 39 -71.34 13.71 -11.68
CA PRO A 39 -71.14 14.03 -10.27
C PRO A 39 -70.21 15.25 -10.09
N PRO A 40 -70.35 16.03 -9.01
CA PRO A 40 -69.69 17.31 -8.84
C PRO A 40 -68.21 17.18 -8.44
N SER A 41 -67.42 18.21 -8.77
CA SER A 41 -66.01 18.32 -8.46
C SER A 41 -65.73 18.56 -6.96
N PRO A 42 -64.78 17.84 -6.33
CA PRO A 42 -64.25 18.23 -5.03
C PRO A 42 -63.16 19.30 -5.19
N HIS A 43 -63.46 20.54 -4.80
CA HIS A 43 -62.43 21.52 -4.47
C HIS A 43 -61.71 21.14 -3.17
N GLY A 44 -60.39 21.40 -3.08
CA GLY A 44 -59.76 21.62 -1.77
C GLY A 44 -58.61 20.70 -1.33
N ARG A 45 -57.55 20.54 -2.14
CA ARG A 45 -56.17 20.48 -1.57
C ARG A 45 -55.11 20.86 -2.61
N ARG A 46 -54.65 22.12 -2.60
CA ARG A 46 -53.41 22.49 -3.30
C ARG A 46 -52.24 21.89 -2.51
N GLN A 47 -51.75 20.73 -2.93
CA GLN A 47 -50.43 20.27 -2.48
C GLN A 47 -49.39 21.23 -3.05
N ALA A 48 -48.82 22.07 -2.20
CA ALA A 48 -47.62 22.82 -2.53
C ALA A 48 -46.47 21.82 -2.65
N THR A 49 -46.19 21.37 -3.87
CA THR A 49 -44.99 20.58 -4.17
C THR A 49 -43.77 21.48 -3.97
N CYS A 50 -43.23 21.45 -2.76
CA CYS A 50 -41.96 22.08 -2.44
C CYS A 50 -40.85 21.28 -3.11
N GLN A 51 -40.67 21.50 -4.42
CA GLN A 51 -39.52 21.04 -5.17
C GLN A 51 -38.28 21.55 -4.45
N PRO A 52 -37.39 20.68 -3.92
CA PRO A 52 -36.15 21.16 -3.36
C PRO A 52 -35.39 21.87 -4.48
N LYS A 53 -35.14 23.17 -4.30
CA LYS A 53 -34.28 23.92 -5.22
C LYS A 53 -32.88 23.35 -5.12
N VAL A 54 -32.59 22.34 -5.93
CA VAL A 54 -31.23 21.91 -6.23
C VAL A 54 -30.55 23.14 -6.81
N ALA A 55 -29.76 23.82 -5.99
CA ALA A 55 -29.01 24.98 -6.42
C ALA A 55 -28.18 24.56 -7.62
N SER A 56 -28.33 25.25 -8.76
CA SER A 56 -27.54 24.99 -9.95
C SER A 56 -26.09 25.36 -9.63
N ARG A 57 -25.35 24.36 -9.13
CA ARG A 57 -23.96 24.47 -8.74
C ARG A 57 -23.21 24.89 -10.00
N LYS A 58 -22.80 26.16 -10.01
CA LYS A 58 -22.25 26.84 -11.17
C LYS A 58 -20.97 26.12 -11.57
N TYR A 59 -21.05 25.29 -12.62
CA TYR A 59 -19.88 24.56 -13.14
C TYR A 59 -18.82 25.60 -13.51
N TRP A 60 -17.66 25.48 -12.86
CA TRP A 60 -16.47 26.19 -13.30
C TRP A 60 -16.08 25.64 -14.68
N PRO A 61 -15.61 26.48 -15.61
CA PRO A 61 -15.50 26.10 -17.01
C PRO A 61 -14.54 24.91 -17.18
N ASP A 62 -15.02 23.90 -17.92
CA ASP A 62 -14.39 22.57 -18.04
C ASP A 62 -12.93 22.60 -18.53
N LEU A 63 -12.47 23.71 -19.13
CA LEU A 63 -11.08 23.92 -19.56
C LEU A 63 -10.05 23.93 -18.42
N VAL A 64 -10.38 24.46 -17.24
CA VAL A 64 -9.39 24.66 -16.16
C VAL A 64 -9.19 23.37 -15.35
N LEU A 65 -10.22 22.53 -15.23
CA LEU A 65 -10.11 21.19 -14.65
C LEU A 65 -9.48 20.21 -15.65
N ALA A 66 -9.93 20.20 -16.92
CA ALA A 66 -9.44 19.25 -17.93
C ALA A 66 -7.92 19.32 -18.21
N SER A 67 -7.28 20.47 -17.94
CA SER A 67 -5.84 20.68 -18.17
C SER A 67 -4.93 20.21 -17.03
N ALA A 68 -5.46 19.98 -15.83
CA ALA A 68 -4.68 19.49 -14.67
C ALA A 68 -4.86 17.98 -14.39
N HIS A 69 -5.90 17.34 -14.95
CA HIS A 69 -6.15 15.91 -14.77
C HIS A 69 -5.15 15.03 -15.53
N LEU A 70 -4.03 14.72 -14.88
CA LEU A 70 -3.15 13.61 -15.23
C LEU A 70 -3.93 12.29 -15.17
N LYS A 71 -4.51 11.88 -16.30
CA LYS A 71 -5.24 10.63 -16.44
C LYS A 71 -4.35 9.47 -16.01
N ALA A 72 -4.74 8.77 -14.94
CA ALA A 72 -3.94 7.71 -14.31
C ALA A 72 -3.58 6.54 -15.25
N THR A 73 -4.28 6.40 -16.38
CA THR A 73 -4.00 5.41 -17.43
C THR A 73 -3.05 5.90 -18.53
N SER A 74 -2.42 7.07 -18.39
CA SER A 74 -1.48 7.60 -19.39
C SER A 74 -0.19 6.80 -19.43
N LYS A 75 0.37 6.58 -20.63
CA LYS A 75 1.70 5.94 -20.82
C LYS A 75 2.79 6.67 -20.01
N PHE A 76 2.70 8.00 -19.91
CA PHE A 76 3.61 8.80 -19.09
C PHE A 76 3.60 8.40 -17.61
N ARG A 77 2.42 8.13 -17.03
CA ARG A 77 2.32 7.73 -15.62
C ARG A 77 3.00 6.38 -15.37
N TRP A 78 2.88 5.44 -16.32
CA TRP A 78 3.56 4.14 -16.24
C TRP A 78 5.10 4.28 -16.28
N PHE A 79 5.64 5.11 -17.18
CA PHE A 79 7.07 5.41 -17.20
C PHE A 79 7.54 6.13 -15.92
N TRP A 80 6.76 7.08 -15.40
CA TRP A 80 7.06 7.78 -14.15
C TRP A 80 7.03 6.84 -12.94
N ASP A 81 6.06 5.93 -12.87
CA ASP A 81 5.99 4.93 -11.82
C ASP A 81 7.21 3.98 -11.88
N ILE A 82 7.68 3.57 -13.06
CA ILE A 82 8.93 2.79 -13.20
C ILE A 82 10.16 3.59 -12.76
N TYR A 83 10.29 4.83 -13.24
CA TYR A 83 11.41 5.71 -12.88
C TYR A 83 11.50 5.90 -11.36
N THR A 84 10.37 6.17 -10.71
CA THR A 84 10.29 6.31 -9.26
C THR A 84 10.48 4.97 -8.51
N MET A 85 10.15 3.82 -9.09
CA MET A 85 10.55 2.51 -8.54
C MET A 85 12.06 2.31 -8.57
N LEU A 86 12.72 2.62 -9.69
CA LEU A 86 14.19 2.51 -9.81
C LEU A 86 14.91 3.43 -8.82
N LEU A 87 14.43 4.66 -8.67
CA LEU A 87 14.92 5.60 -7.65
C LEU A 87 14.73 5.08 -6.22
N LEU A 88 13.60 4.43 -5.91
CA LEU A 88 13.39 3.82 -4.59
C LEU A 88 14.39 2.70 -4.34
N CYS A 89 14.63 1.82 -5.32
CA CYS A 89 15.64 0.77 -5.22
C CYS A 89 17.06 1.34 -5.03
N TYR A 90 17.41 2.42 -5.72
CA TYR A 90 18.66 3.14 -5.49
C TYR A 90 18.76 3.63 -4.04
N THR A 91 17.77 4.39 -3.55
CA THR A 91 17.82 4.91 -2.16
C THR A 91 17.77 3.83 -1.09
N ALA A 92 17.24 2.64 -1.38
CA ALA A 92 17.24 1.51 -0.46
C ALA A 92 18.62 0.86 -0.29
N VAL A 93 19.60 1.18 -1.16
CA VAL A 93 20.98 0.68 -1.11
C VAL A 93 21.97 1.81 -0.83
N ALA A 94 21.82 2.96 -1.48
CA ALA A 94 22.74 4.08 -1.33
C ALA A 94 22.67 4.71 0.09
N VAL A 95 21.46 5.00 0.58
CA VAL A 95 21.28 5.72 1.86
C VAL A 95 21.82 4.96 3.09
N PRO A 96 21.58 3.64 3.27
CA PRO A 96 22.19 2.91 4.39
C PRO A 96 23.72 2.87 4.30
N PHE A 97 24.29 2.77 3.10
CA PHE A 97 25.73 2.78 2.86
C PHE A 97 26.35 4.14 3.17
N GLU A 98 25.75 5.23 2.69
CA GLU A 98 26.18 6.60 2.97
C GLU A 98 26.23 6.87 4.47
N ILE A 99 25.13 6.61 5.18
CA ILE A 99 25.02 6.82 6.64
C ILE A 99 26.10 6.03 7.42
N ALA A 100 26.47 4.84 6.93
CA ALA A 100 27.38 3.95 7.62
C ALA A 100 28.87 4.15 7.28
N PHE A 101 29.22 4.64 6.07
CA PHE A 101 30.60 4.67 5.59
C PHE A 101 31.04 5.98 4.91
N VAL A 102 30.12 6.89 4.57
CA VAL A 102 30.42 8.16 3.89
C VAL A 102 30.21 9.31 4.86
N GLN A 103 31.30 9.72 5.54
CA GLN A 103 31.30 10.79 6.55
C GLN A 103 32.19 12.00 6.19
N GLN A 104 32.77 12.03 5.00
CA GLN A 104 33.53 13.19 4.53
C GLN A 104 32.60 14.20 3.84
N ASP A 105 32.67 15.46 4.28
CA ASP A 105 31.87 16.60 3.80
C ASP A 105 32.26 17.08 2.37
N ASP A 106 32.97 16.27 1.60
CA ASP A 106 33.36 16.62 0.24
C ASP A 106 32.13 16.66 -0.69
N VAL A 107 32.00 17.74 -1.45
CA VAL A 107 30.88 17.99 -2.37
C VAL A 107 31.03 17.17 -3.66
N ASP A 108 30.91 15.87 -3.51
CA ASP A 108 31.03 14.89 -4.59
C ASP A 108 29.83 14.90 -5.55
N ALA A 109 30.05 14.36 -6.75
CA ALA A 109 28.99 14.14 -7.73
C ALA A 109 27.85 13.23 -7.21
N LEU A 110 28.16 12.35 -6.23
CA LEU A 110 27.17 11.54 -5.52
C LEU A 110 26.22 12.43 -4.70
N PHE A 111 26.74 13.33 -3.86
CA PHE A 111 25.91 14.27 -3.10
C PHE A 111 24.95 15.09 -4.00
N ILE A 112 25.43 15.55 -5.16
CA ILE A 112 24.60 16.26 -6.15
C ILE A 112 23.50 15.33 -6.70
N PHE A 113 23.86 14.07 -7.01
CA PHE A 113 22.90 13.06 -7.45
C PHE A 113 21.82 12.80 -6.38
N ASP A 114 22.20 12.64 -5.12
CA ASP A 114 21.26 12.38 -4.02
C ASP A 114 20.30 13.55 -3.80
N ARG A 115 20.78 14.80 -3.93
CA ARG A 115 19.90 15.97 -3.90
C ARG A 115 18.96 16.03 -5.12
N CYS A 116 19.40 15.58 -6.29
CA CYS A 116 18.51 15.42 -7.46
C CYS A 116 17.46 14.32 -7.24
N VAL A 117 17.85 13.20 -6.61
CA VAL A 117 16.96 12.09 -6.24
C VAL A 117 15.92 12.58 -5.22
N ASP A 118 16.32 13.29 -4.18
CA ASP A 118 15.40 13.90 -3.21
C ASP A 118 14.41 14.88 -3.87
N LEU A 119 14.89 15.73 -4.79
CA LEU A 119 14.04 16.65 -5.56
C LEU A 119 13.02 15.88 -6.42
N SER A 120 13.42 14.78 -7.05
CA SER A 120 12.51 13.93 -7.84
C SER A 120 11.37 13.35 -6.97
N PHE A 121 11.67 12.97 -5.72
CA PHE A 121 10.65 12.51 -4.77
C PHE A 121 9.71 13.62 -4.30
N CYS A 122 10.21 14.86 -4.19
CA CYS A 122 9.38 16.04 -3.92
C CYS A 122 8.43 16.34 -5.09
N ILE A 123 8.87 16.22 -6.35
CA ILE A 123 8.00 16.37 -7.53
C ILE A 123 6.94 15.25 -7.57
N ASP A 124 7.35 14.01 -7.34
CA ASP A 124 6.48 12.84 -7.28
C ASP A 124 5.43 12.94 -6.14
N MET A 125 5.76 13.62 -5.04
CA MET A 125 4.82 13.98 -3.98
C MET A 125 3.73 14.95 -4.48
N VAL A 126 4.12 16.02 -5.18
CA VAL A 126 3.19 17.00 -5.76
C VAL A 126 2.27 16.32 -6.79
N PHE A 127 2.80 15.46 -7.67
CA PHE A 127 1.99 14.69 -8.62
C PHE A 127 0.98 13.76 -7.94
N ASN A 128 1.31 13.17 -6.78
CA ASN A 128 0.35 12.38 -6.01
C ASN A 128 -0.81 13.23 -5.45
N PHE A 129 -0.57 14.48 -5.05
CA PHE A 129 -1.64 15.39 -4.60
C PHE A 129 -2.56 15.88 -5.72
N ILE A 130 -2.05 15.91 -6.96
CA ILE A 130 -2.82 16.27 -8.17
C ILE A 130 -3.58 15.05 -8.74
N THR A 131 -3.20 13.82 -8.37
CA THR A 131 -3.86 12.60 -8.85
C THR A 131 -5.19 12.38 -8.12
N PRO A 132 -6.35 12.38 -8.79
CA PRO A 132 -7.63 12.17 -8.12
C PRO A 132 -7.75 10.75 -7.55
N TYR A 133 -8.45 10.60 -6.43
CA TYR A 133 -8.76 9.30 -5.84
C TYR A 133 -10.17 8.82 -6.20
N TRP A 134 -10.34 7.51 -6.28
CA TRP A 134 -11.65 6.87 -6.44
C TRP A 134 -12.31 6.76 -5.07
N ASP A 135 -13.52 7.31 -4.91
CA ASP A 135 -14.35 7.09 -3.71
C ASP A 135 -15.28 5.86 -3.95
N PRO A 136 -15.11 4.74 -3.21
CA PRO A 136 -15.94 3.55 -3.38
C PRO A 136 -17.41 3.76 -3.00
N HIS A 137 -17.74 4.75 -2.17
CA HIS A 137 -19.11 5.01 -1.70
C HIS A 137 -19.86 5.97 -2.62
N ALA A 138 -19.17 6.97 -3.19
CA ALA A 138 -19.77 7.89 -4.17
C ALA A 138 -19.78 7.33 -5.61
N ASN A 139 -18.96 6.31 -5.89
CA ASN A 139 -18.71 5.76 -7.24
C ASN A 139 -18.37 6.85 -8.28
N ALA A 140 -17.67 7.88 -7.83
CA ALA A 140 -17.32 9.08 -8.58
C ALA A 140 -15.92 9.56 -8.17
N MET A 141 -15.28 10.33 -9.05
CA MET A 141 -13.99 10.96 -8.77
C MET A 141 -14.23 12.27 -8.00
N VAL A 142 -13.53 12.47 -6.89
CA VAL A 142 -13.68 13.67 -6.05
C VAL A 142 -12.58 14.68 -6.41
N GLU A 143 -12.97 15.86 -6.89
CA GLU A 143 -12.10 16.84 -7.56
C GLU A 143 -11.99 18.20 -6.81
N GLU A 144 -12.50 18.28 -5.58
CA GLU A 144 -12.69 19.53 -4.82
C GLU A 144 -11.37 20.14 -4.31
N LEU A 145 -10.77 21.02 -5.11
CA LEU A 145 -9.49 21.69 -4.85
C LEU A 145 -9.41 22.70 -3.67
N PRO A 146 -10.47 23.42 -3.22
CA PRO A 146 -10.28 24.58 -2.32
C PRO A 146 -10.00 24.23 -0.84
N LEU A 147 -10.20 22.98 -0.40
CA LEU A 147 -9.81 22.56 0.94
C LEU A 147 -8.28 22.46 1.11
N ILE A 148 -7.55 22.39 -0.01
CA ILE A 148 -6.10 22.16 -0.08
C ILE A 148 -5.28 23.35 0.45
N ILE A 149 -5.86 24.56 0.55
CA ILE A 149 -5.09 25.73 1.02
C ILE A 149 -4.94 25.75 2.56
N LYS A 150 -5.92 25.24 3.32
CA LYS A 150 -5.74 25.00 4.78
C LYS A 150 -4.73 23.89 5.06
N GLN A 151 -4.44 23.04 4.07
CA GLN A 151 -3.45 21.96 4.14
C GLN A 151 -1.99 22.47 4.19
N TYR A 152 -1.71 23.76 3.97
CA TYR A 152 -0.34 24.27 4.03
C TYR A 152 0.26 24.21 5.45
N LEU A 153 -0.53 24.37 6.51
CA LEU A 153 -0.06 24.07 7.88
C LEU A 153 0.07 22.57 8.15
N THR A 154 -0.63 21.74 7.37
CA THR A 154 -0.40 20.29 7.31
C THR A 154 0.93 19.95 6.63
N ILE A 155 1.69 20.87 5.99
CA ILE A 155 2.96 20.53 5.30
C ILE A 155 4.01 19.96 6.26
N PHE A 156 4.13 20.44 7.50
CA PHE A 156 4.99 19.80 8.51
C PHE A 156 4.53 18.37 8.85
N ARG A 157 3.22 18.10 8.81
CA ARG A 157 2.65 16.76 8.89
C ARG A 157 2.94 15.94 7.63
N ILE A 158 2.93 16.58 6.45
CA ILE A 158 3.25 15.98 5.16
C ILE A 158 4.73 15.58 5.12
N LEU A 159 5.68 16.29 5.73
CA LEU A 159 7.07 15.84 5.87
C LEU A 159 7.18 14.51 6.66
N ARG A 160 6.36 14.35 7.71
CA ARG A 160 6.28 13.09 8.48
C ARG A 160 5.59 11.97 7.70
N ILE A 161 4.53 12.30 6.96
CA ILE A 161 3.78 11.39 6.10
C ILE A 161 4.57 11.06 4.81
N LEU A 162 5.49 11.92 4.35
CA LEU A 162 6.35 11.75 3.16
C LEU A 162 7.20 10.48 3.27
N ARG A 163 7.79 10.27 4.45
CA ARG A 163 8.54 9.05 4.80
C ARG A 163 7.65 7.80 4.74
N VAL A 164 6.37 7.92 5.13
CA VAL A 164 5.36 6.84 5.04
C VAL A 164 4.83 6.65 3.60
N ILE A 165 4.75 7.71 2.78
CA ILE A 165 4.33 7.62 1.38
C ILE A 165 5.36 6.86 0.55
N LYS A 166 6.67 6.92 0.88
CA LYS A 166 7.66 5.99 0.30
C LYS A 166 7.25 4.52 0.54
N LEU A 167 6.79 4.16 1.75
CA LEU A 167 6.27 2.82 2.05
C LEU A 167 4.98 2.49 1.28
N VAL A 168 4.05 3.45 1.12
CA VAL A 168 2.85 3.28 0.28
C VAL A 168 3.23 3.04 -1.18
N ARG A 169 4.29 3.67 -1.69
CA ARG A 169 4.83 3.39 -3.02
C ARG A 169 5.47 2.01 -3.12
N VAL A 170 6.20 1.53 -2.11
CA VAL A 170 6.70 0.15 -2.05
C VAL A 170 5.54 -0.87 -2.06
N PHE A 171 4.44 -0.60 -1.34
CA PHE A 171 3.25 -1.47 -1.41
C PHE A 171 2.52 -1.41 -2.77
N ARG A 172 2.57 -0.27 -3.47
CA ARG A 172 2.15 -0.19 -4.89
C ARG A 172 3.12 -0.94 -5.80
N ALA A 173 4.42 -0.89 -5.54
CA ALA A 173 5.46 -1.64 -6.25
C ALA A 173 5.15 -3.14 -6.23
N SER A 174 4.88 -3.71 -5.06
CA SER A 174 4.47 -5.11 -4.88
C SER A 174 3.31 -5.49 -5.80
N ARG A 175 2.23 -4.69 -5.83
CA ARG A 175 1.08 -4.91 -6.71
C ARG A 175 1.40 -4.74 -8.20
N ILE A 176 2.32 -3.84 -8.55
CA ILE A 176 2.82 -3.68 -9.92
C ILE A 176 3.63 -4.93 -10.31
N PHE A 177 4.52 -5.41 -9.45
CA PHE A 177 5.35 -6.60 -9.64
C PHE A 177 4.49 -7.83 -10.01
N SER A 178 3.37 -8.05 -9.31
CA SER A 178 2.40 -9.11 -9.65
C SER A 178 1.80 -8.99 -11.05
N ARG A 179 1.65 -7.78 -11.60
CA ARG A 179 1.16 -7.56 -12.98
C ARG A 179 2.25 -7.82 -14.03
N TRP A 180 3.51 -7.51 -13.71
CA TRP A 180 4.65 -7.78 -14.60
C TRP A 180 4.87 -9.29 -14.77
N GLN A 181 4.71 -10.07 -13.70
CA GLN A 181 4.73 -11.53 -13.75
C GLN A 181 3.76 -12.08 -14.82
N ALA A 182 2.53 -11.54 -14.87
CA ALA A 182 1.51 -11.95 -15.85
C ALA A 182 1.80 -11.50 -17.29
N GLN A 183 2.62 -10.46 -17.50
CA GLN A 183 2.97 -9.97 -18.85
C GLN A 183 4.26 -10.60 -19.40
N LEU A 184 5.19 -11.02 -18.54
CA LEU A 184 6.48 -11.60 -18.94
C LEU A 184 6.45 -13.13 -19.11
N ASN A 185 5.32 -13.80 -18.81
CA ASN A 185 5.16 -15.26 -18.89
C ASN A 185 6.23 -16.05 -18.09
N ILE A 186 6.74 -15.47 -17.01
CA ILE A 186 7.77 -16.08 -16.15
C ILE A 186 7.08 -17.08 -15.20
N PRO A 187 7.61 -18.31 -15.04
CA PRO A 187 7.05 -19.28 -14.10
C PRO A 187 7.12 -18.76 -12.66
N MET A 188 6.02 -18.93 -11.92
CA MET A 188 5.84 -18.34 -10.59
C MET A 188 6.95 -18.70 -9.60
N ALA A 189 7.50 -19.91 -9.71
CA ALA A 189 8.60 -20.40 -8.87
C ALA A 189 9.87 -19.56 -9.02
N ILE A 190 10.29 -19.23 -10.26
CA ILE A 190 11.47 -18.40 -10.51
C ILE A 190 11.24 -16.98 -9.99
N PHE A 191 10.05 -16.43 -10.19
CA PHE A 191 9.70 -15.09 -9.74
C PHE A 191 9.68 -14.96 -8.20
N LYS A 192 9.07 -15.93 -7.50
CA LYS A 192 9.10 -16.02 -6.03
C LYS A 192 10.54 -16.21 -5.51
N LEU A 193 11.31 -17.13 -6.10
CA LEU A 193 12.69 -17.40 -5.70
C LEU A 193 13.58 -16.16 -5.89
N ALA A 194 13.53 -15.50 -7.05
CA ALA A 194 14.29 -14.29 -7.32
C ALA A 194 13.91 -13.14 -6.36
N GLY A 195 12.62 -12.96 -6.07
CA GLY A 195 12.14 -12.00 -5.08
C GLY A 195 12.63 -12.28 -3.66
N HIS A 196 12.63 -13.55 -3.25
CA HIS A 196 13.15 -13.96 -1.93
C HIS A 196 14.66 -13.77 -1.83
N LEU A 197 15.44 -14.16 -2.84
CA LEU A 197 16.89 -13.93 -2.91
C LEU A 197 17.21 -12.42 -2.87
N ALA A 198 16.50 -11.59 -3.62
CA ALA A 198 16.66 -10.14 -3.58
C ALA A 198 16.34 -9.55 -2.19
N THR A 199 15.36 -10.12 -1.49
CA THR A 199 14.99 -9.72 -0.12
C THR A 199 16.09 -10.07 0.89
N ILE A 200 16.68 -11.27 0.78
CA ILE A 200 17.82 -11.69 1.63
C ILE A 200 19.05 -10.81 1.37
N LEU A 201 19.38 -10.54 0.09
CA LEU A 201 20.52 -9.70 -0.26
C LEU A 201 20.35 -8.26 0.24
N LEU A 202 19.14 -7.68 0.12
CA LEU A 202 18.86 -6.35 0.64
C LEU A 202 18.93 -6.31 2.17
N LEU A 203 18.43 -7.35 2.86
CA LEU A 203 18.56 -7.44 4.31
C LEU A 203 20.02 -7.58 4.74
N ALA A 204 20.82 -8.41 4.06
CA ALA A 204 22.25 -8.55 4.33
C ALA A 204 23.00 -7.23 4.18
N HIS A 205 22.66 -6.45 3.15
CA HIS A 205 23.17 -5.09 2.98
C HIS A 205 22.74 -4.17 4.12
N TRP A 206 21.47 -4.18 4.53
CA TRP A 206 20.96 -3.33 5.63
C TRP A 206 21.59 -3.68 6.98
N LEU A 207 21.70 -4.97 7.32
CA LEU A 207 22.33 -5.41 8.57
C LEU A 207 23.86 -5.20 8.53
N GLY A 208 24.50 -5.31 7.36
CA GLY A 208 25.91 -4.99 7.18
C GLY A 208 26.20 -3.49 7.35
N CYS A 209 25.34 -2.62 6.81
CA CYS A 209 25.46 -1.18 7.04
C CYS A 209 25.14 -0.79 8.49
N LEU A 210 24.18 -1.46 9.15
CA LEU A 210 23.92 -1.28 10.57
C LEU A 210 25.12 -1.68 11.43
N TRP A 211 25.77 -2.81 11.10
CA TRP A 211 26.96 -3.31 11.81
C TRP A 211 28.21 -2.46 11.57
N GLY A 212 28.43 -1.96 10.35
CA GLY A 212 29.48 -0.96 10.08
C GLY A 212 29.21 0.36 10.80
N GLY A 213 27.95 0.82 10.74
CA GLY A 213 27.51 2.10 11.29
C GLY A 213 27.54 2.21 12.81
N VAL A 214 27.45 1.11 13.57
CA VAL A 214 27.48 1.14 15.06
C VAL A 214 28.68 1.90 15.60
N VAL A 215 29.83 1.73 14.94
CA VAL A 215 31.11 2.34 15.30
C VAL A 215 31.02 3.87 15.31
N HIS A 216 30.12 4.48 14.55
CA HIS A 216 29.93 5.94 14.53
C HIS A 216 28.95 6.46 15.59
N PHE A 217 28.12 5.59 16.17
CA PHE A 217 27.17 5.95 17.23
C PHE A 217 27.70 5.65 18.63
N GLU A 218 28.61 4.67 18.79
CA GLU A 218 29.24 4.36 20.06
C GLU A 218 30.46 5.26 20.36
N TYR A 219 30.57 5.72 21.61
CA TYR A 219 31.73 6.45 22.12
C TYR A 219 32.31 5.70 23.33
N HIS A 220 32.87 4.52 23.06
CA HIS A 220 33.59 3.72 24.03
C HIS A 220 35.10 3.86 23.83
N THR A 221 35.85 3.89 24.94
CA THR A 221 37.31 3.94 24.93
C THR A 221 37.89 2.82 25.78
N ASP A 222 39.06 2.32 25.40
CA ASP A 222 39.86 1.40 26.21
C ASP A 222 40.48 2.11 27.45
N ALA A 223 41.24 1.37 28.25
CA ALA A 223 41.93 1.91 29.43
C ALA A 223 43.11 2.84 29.08
N GLN A 224 43.45 2.95 27.79
CA GLN A 224 44.54 3.74 27.22
C GLN A 224 44.01 5.00 26.50
N GLY A 225 42.70 5.14 26.35
CA GLY A 225 42.03 6.26 25.68
C GLY A 225 41.78 6.08 24.18
N ASN A 226 42.11 4.91 23.60
CA ASN A 226 41.80 4.61 22.20
C ASN A 226 40.33 4.22 22.03
N LYS A 227 39.77 4.43 20.84
CA LYS A 227 38.39 4.03 20.53
C LYS A 227 38.23 2.50 20.58
N LEU A 228 37.30 2.02 21.39
CA LEU A 228 36.99 0.61 21.56
C LEU A 228 35.74 0.25 20.74
N SER A 229 35.93 -0.56 19.70
CA SER A 229 34.87 -1.10 18.84
C SER A 229 35.34 -2.44 18.23
N TRP A 230 34.43 -3.22 17.67
CA TRP A 230 34.75 -4.42 16.89
C TRP A 230 35.73 -4.10 15.76
N MET A 231 35.61 -2.92 15.17
CA MET A 231 36.40 -2.48 14.01
C MET A 231 37.85 -2.13 14.38
N SER A 232 38.08 -1.57 15.59
CA SER A 232 39.43 -1.32 16.10
C SER A 232 40.08 -2.60 16.63
N VAL A 233 39.32 -3.50 17.27
CA VAL A 233 39.84 -4.83 17.70
C VAL A 233 40.17 -5.73 16.50
N TYR A 234 39.40 -5.66 15.41
CA TYR A 234 39.68 -6.37 14.15
C TYR A 234 40.78 -5.69 13.30
N GLY A 235 41.18 -4.46 13.64
CA GLY A 235 42.30 -3.75 12.98
C GLY A 235 42.01 -3.19 11.59
N ILE A 236 40.75 -2.80 11.33
CA ILE A 236 40.32 -2.21 10.04
C ILE A 236 39.75 -0.78 10.15
N ASP A 237 39.82 -0.19 11.35
CA ASP A 237 39.41 1.18 11.65
C ASP A 237 40.07 2.24 10.74
N ASN A 238 41.35 2.05 10.41
CA ASN A 238 42.14 2.93 9.54
C ASN A 238 42.23 2.42 8.08
N LYS A 239 41.34 1.51 7.65
CA LYS A 239 41.29 1.01 6.27
C LYS A 239 40.23 1.76 5.46
N GLY A 240 40.31 1.68 4.12
CA GLY A 240 39.34 2.33 3.25
C GLY A 240 37.93 1.76 3.39
N MET A 241 36.92 2.60 3.11
CA MET A 241 35.48 2.27 3.22
C MET A 241 35.09 0.94 2.58
N GLN A 242 35.73 0.54 1.47
CA GLN A 242 35.45 -0.74 0.80
C GLN A 242 35.81 -1.95 1.67
N THR A 243 36.93 -1.90 2.39
CA THR A 243 37.35 -2.96 3.32
C THR A 243 36.36 -3.05 4.48
N GLN A 244 36.01 -1.90 5.08
CA GLN A 244 35.07 -1.82 6.19
C GLN A 244 33.68 -2.32 5.80
N TYR A 245 33.18 -1.93 4.62
CA TYR A 245 31.91 -2.40 4.08
C TYR A 245 31.92 -3.91 3.80
N VAL A 246 32.95 -4.44 3.12
CA VAL A 246 33.02 -5.87 2.79
C VAL A 246 33.11 -6.73 4.05
N THR A 247 33.89 -6.33 5.06
CA THR A 247 33.96 -7.04 6.35
C THR A 247 32.62 -6.97 7.11
N SER A 248 31.95 -5.83 7.11
CA SER A 248 30.64 -5.68 7.78
C SER A 248 29.53 -6.48 7.07
N LEU A 249 29.55 -6.51 5.74
CA LEU A 249 28.64 -7.32 4.93
C LEU A 249 28.90 -8.82 5.13
N TYR A 250 30.17 -9.24 5.18
CA TYR A 250 30.55 -10.62 5.50
C TYR A 250 30.00 -11.06 6.86
N TRP A 251 30.17 -10.24 7.91
CA TRP A 251 29.59 -10.51 9.22
C TRP A 251 28.06 -10.67 9.16
N ALA A 252 27.36 -9.77 8.46
CA ALA A 252 25.91 -9.82 8.32
C ALA A 252 25.45 -11.07 7.54
N VAL A 253 26.16 -11.45 6.48
CA VAL A 253 25.88 -12.68 5.71
C VAL A 253 26.11 -13.93 6.56
N VAL A 254 27.25 -14.03 7.27
CA VAL A 254 27.56 -15.15 8.17
C VAL A 254 26.55 -15.27 9.32
N THR A 255 26.01 -14.14 9.79
CA THR A 255 24.96 -14.06 10.81
C THR A 255 23.59 -14.47 10.28
N ILE A 256 23.16 -13.94 9.12
CA ILE A 256 21.88 -14.30 8.49
C ILE A 256 21.87 -15.78 8.12
N LEU A 257 22.94 -16.28 7.49
CA LEU A 257 23.08 -17.69 7.10
C LEU A 257 23.28 -18.64 8.31
N THR A 258 23.29 -18.12 9.55
CA THR A 258 23.48 -18.87 10.80
C THR A 258 24.77 -19.70 10.87
N ILE A 259 25.81 -19.29 10.14
CA ILE A 259 27.11 -19.97 10.10
C ILE A 259 27.97 -19.59 11.32
N GLY A 260 28.00 -18.30 11.67
CA GLY A 260 28.58 -17.80 12.93
C GLY A 260 30.03 -18.19 13.21
N TYR A 261 30.98 -17.92 12.30
CA TYR A 261 32.40 -18.29 12.47
C TYR A 261 33.08 -17.73 13.75
N GLY A 262 32.60 -16.60 14.28
CA GLY A 262 33.12 -16.00 15.53
C GLY A 262 34.47 -15.30 15.40
N ASP A 263 34.90 -15.00 14.17
CA ASP A 263 36.13 -14.31 13.80
C ASP A 263 36.08 -12.79 14.01
N ILE A 264 34.89 -12.19 13.87
CA ILE A 264 34.64 -10.78 14.18
C ILE A 264 34.08 -10.68 15.61
N PRO A 265 34.81 -10.05 16.55
CA PRO A 265 34.42 -10.02 17.95
C PRO A 265 33.29 -9.02 18.22
N VAL A 266 32.45 -9.33 19.21
CA VAL A 266 31.41 -8.43 19.73
C VAL A 266 31.83 -7.96 21.11
N VAL A 267 32.27 -6.71 21.21
CA VAL A 267 32.99 -6.15 22.36
C VAL A 267 32.02 -5.41 23.29
N THR A 268 31.34 -4.39 22.76
CA THR A 268 30.54 -3.42 23.53
C THR A 268 29.15 -3.96 23.84
N LEU A 269 28.42 -3.31 24.76
CA LEU A 269 27.04 -3.72 25.09
C LEU A 269 26.07 -3.36 23.95
N GLU A 270 26.35 -2.26 23.25
CA GLU A 270 25.54 -1.77 22.13
C GLU A 270 25.67 -2.69 20.92
N GLU A 271 26.91 -3.10 20.58
CA GLU A 271 27.20 -4.15 19.60
C GLU A 271 26.46 -5.47 19.92
N LYS A 272 26.43 -5.90 21.20
CA LYS A 272 25.70 -7.11 21.63
C LYS A 272 24.19 -6.96 21.41
N GLY A 273 23.63 -5.79 21.71
CA GLY A 273 22.23 -5.48 21.44
C GLY A 273 21.88 -5.56 19.96
N ILE A 274 22.71 -4.96 19.10
CA ILE A 274 22.54 -5.00 17.64
C ILE A 274 22.70 -6.43 17.11
N ALA A 275 23.69 -7.19 17.59
CA ALA A 275 23.91 -8.58 17.18
C ALA A 275 22.69 -9.47 17.43
N ILE A 276 22.04 -9.34 18.59
CA ILE A 276 20.80 -10.06 18.92
C ILE A 276 19.68 -9.69 17.94
N VAL A 277 19.49 -8.40 17.63
CA VAL A 277 18.47 -7.94 16.67
C VAL A 277 18.76 -8.48 15.26
N CYS A 278 20.02 -8.45 14.81
CA CYS A 278 20.44 -8.99 13.52
C CYS A 278 20.18 -10.50 13.40
N MET A 279 20.47 -11.28 14.45
CA MET A 279 20.21 -12.73 14.48
C MET A 279 18.70 -13.05 14.41
N ILE A 280 17.87 -12.32 15.15
CA ILE A 280 16.40 -12.49 15.11
C ILE A 280 15.86 -12.13 13.72
N ALA A 281 16.32 -11.03 13.13
CA ALA A 281 15.94 -10.62 11.77
C ALA A 281 16.35 -11.67 10.72
N GLY A 282 17.57 -12.21 10.82
CA GLY A 282 18.07 -13.28 9.95
C GLY A 282 17.17 -14.52 10.01
N CYS A 283 16.94 -15.06 11.20
CA CYS A 283 16.09 -16.24 11.44
C CYS A 283 14.67 -16.04 10.87
N GLY A 284 14.08 -14.87 11.07
CA GLY A 284 12.74 -14.55 10.57
C GLY A 284 12.59 -14.67 9.04
N THR A 285 13.65 -14.40 8.26
CA THR A 285 13.56 -14.49 6.79
C THR A 285 13.30 -15.91 6.28
N TYR A 286 13.87 -16.93 6.93
CA TYR A 286 13.65 -18.33 6.57
C TYR A 286 12.22 -18.79 6.88
N SER A 287 11.64 -18.33 7.99
CA SER A 287 10.27 -18.66 8.38
C SER A 287 9.22 -18.10 7.42
N PHE A 288 9.44 -16.89 6.88
CA PHE A 288 8.50 -16.25 5.95
C PHE A 288 8.80 -16.53 4.46
N GLY A 289 9.98 -17.08 4.13
CA GLY A 289 10.36 -17.42 2.76
C GLY A 289 9.70 -18.68 2.18
N THR A 290 9.03 -19.49 3.02
CA THR A 290 8.57 -20.84 2.69
C THR A 290 7.05 -21.00 2.56
N VAL A 291 6.30 -19.88 2.51
CA VAL A 291 4.82 -19.84 2.41
C VAL A 291 4.35 -19.16 1.09
#